data_AF-A0A816WJD2-F1
#
_entry.id   AF-A0A816WJD2-F1
#
_cell.length_a   1.000
_cell.length_b   1.000
_cell.length_c   1.000
_cell.angle_alpha   90.00
_cell.angle_beta   90.00
_cell.angle_gamma   90.00
#
_symmetry.space_group_name_H-M   'P 1'
#
loop_
_entity.id
_entity.type
_entity.pdbx_description
1 polymer ?
#
loop_
_entity_poly.entity_id
_entity_poly.type
_entity_poly.pdbx_seq_one_letter_code
_entity_poly.pdbx_strand_id
1 'polypeptide(L)'
;DETSDLITELKEHMSQHNVNFKNISPVLKSLLKVIPHRALQNYSNIHREFLKLCQTVVKHTLHIDRSSPMQYDVILVKMKRISTIKTKVFDDLIQLNLTIDNESRERINSSTANTCTQHEATDKTTKVTEERNKYAVEICKRIRDKLAGSDPDPLTQSSISEQVRYTIREATEIENLATLYEGWTSWV
;
A
#
# COMPACT_ATOMS: atom_id res chain seq x y z
N ASP A 1 32.77 14.11 -29.59
CA ASP A 1 31.31 14.22 -29.55
C ASP A 1 30.63 13.15 -28.71
N GLU A 2 30.99 11.87 -28.83
CA GLU A 2 30.45 10.76 -28.00
C GLU A 2 30.40 11.02 -26.47
N THR A 3 31.45 11.60 -25.88
CA THR A 3 31.47 11.86 -24.43
C THR A 3 30.48 12.95 -24.02
N SER A 4 30.17 13.90 -24.91
CA SER A 4 29.19 14.96 -24.66
C SER A 4 27.77 14.40 -24.75
N ASP A 5 27.54 13.46 -25.66
CA ASP A 5 26.26 12.78 -25.81
C ASP A 5 25.95 11.89 -24.60
N LEU A 6 26.93 11.11 -24.11
CA LEU A 6 26.77 10.30 -22.89
C LEU A 6 26.49 11.15 -21.64
N ILE A 7 27.09 12.35 -21.54
CA ILE A 7 26.80 13.30 -20.44
C ILE A 7 25.38 13.84 -20.57
N THR A 8 24.90 14.07 -21.79
CA THR A 8 23.54 14.57 -22.05
C THR A 8 22.50 13.50 -21.76
N GLU A 9 22.75 12.25 -22.16
CA GLU A 9 21.91 11.09 -21.86
C GLU A 9 21.85 10.81 -20.35
N LEU A 10 22.99 10.90 -19.65
CA LEU A 10 23.03 10.78 -18.19
C LEU A 10 22.21 11.88 -17.51
N LYS A 11 22.27 13.13 -18.01
CA LYS A 11 21.47 14.25 -17.49
C LYS A 11 19.98 14.02 -17.69
N GLU A 12 19.58 13.50 -18.84
CA GLU A 12 18.19 13.20 -19.17
C GLU A 12 17.65 12.10 -18.24
N HIS A 13 18.38 10.99 -18.12
CA HIS A 13 18.01 9.90 -17.22
C HIS A 13 17.95 10.34 -15.74
N MET A 14 18.80 11.30 -15.35
CA MET A 14 18.77 11.94 -14.04
C MET A 14 17.57 12.87 -13.82
N SER A 15 17.16 13.60 -14.86
CA SER A 15 15.97 14.45 -14.84
C SER A 15 14.71 13.61 -14.65
N GLN A 16 14.58 12.53 -15.42
CA GLN A 16 13.48 11.58 -15.32
C GLN A 16 13.40 10.94 -13.93
N HIS A 17 14.55 10.52 -13.38
CA HIS A 17 14.61 9.96 -12.03
C HIS A 17 14.21 10.97 -10.94
N ASN A 18 14.57 12.26 -11.10
CA ASN A 18 14.14 13.32 -10.19
C ASN A 18 12.62 13.55 -10.24
N VAL A 19 12.02 13.50 -11.43
CA VAL A 19 10.56 13.62 -11.61
C VAL A 19 9.86 12.42 -10.97
N ASN A 20 10.33 11.21 -11.24
CA ASN A 20 9.79 9.99 -10.65
C ASN A 20 9.83 10.03 -9.12
N PHE A 21 10.93 10.51 -8.51
CA PHE A 21 10.99 10.65 -7.07
C PHE A 21 10.07 11.74 -6.51
N LYS A 22 9.92 12.87 -7.21
CA LYS A 22 8.95 13.91 -6.81
C LYS A 22 7.52 13.36 -6.78
N ASN A 23 7.20 12.42 -7.66
CA ASN A 23 5.89 11.77 -7.71
C ASN A 23 5.74 10.67 -6.64
N ILE A 24 6.80 9.90 -6.38
CA ILE A 24 6.77 8.78 -5.43
C ILE A 24 6.95 9.24 -3.96
N SER A 25 7.68 10.33 -3.71
CA SER A 25 7.98 10.83 -2.36
C SER A 25 6.73 11.22 -1.54
N PRO A 26 5.71 11.89 -2.11
CA PRO A 26 4.44 12.14 -1.42
C PRO A 26 3.72 10.85 -1.02
N VAL A 27 3.70 9.86 -1.92
CA VAL A 27 3.07 8.55 -1.70
C VAL A 27 3.80 7.78 -0.61
N LEU A 28 5.13 7.76 -0.64
CA LEU A 28 5.94 7.14 0.41
C LEU A 28 5.73 7.82 1.76
N LYS A 29 5.62 9.15 1.80
CA LYS A 29 5.38 9.89 3.05
C LYS A 29 3.97 9.67 3.57
N SER A 30 2.95 9.59 2.71
CA SER A 30 1.59 9.26 3.12
C SER A 30 1.52 7.82 3.63
N LEU A 31 2.19 6.89 2.96
CA LEU A 31 2.31 5.49 3.41
C LEU A 31 3.08 5.37 4.73
N LEU A 32 4.17 6.14 4.92
CA LEU A 32 4.92 6.17 6.17
C LEU A 32 4.08 6.67 7.36
N LYS A 33 3.15 7.59 7.08
CA LYS A 33 2.23 8.15 8.07
C LYS A 33 1.17 7.12 8.50
N VAL A 34 0.75 6.26 7.57
CA VAL A 34 -0.27 5.22 7.81
C VAL A 34 0.36 3.96 8.39
N ILE A 35 1.58 3.59 7.96
CA ILE A 35 2.33 2.42 8.41
C ILE A 35 3.79 2.85 8.63
N PRO A 36 4.21 3.14 9.88
CA PRO A 36 5.59 3.49 10.18
C PRO A 36 6.48 2.24 10.15
N HIS A 37 6.71 1.69 8.97
CA HIS A 37 7.57 0.52 8.77
C HIS A 37 9.03 0.96 8.56
N ARG A 38 9.96 0.37 9.33
CA ARG A 38 11.41 0.67 9.29
C ARG A 38 12.01 0.55 7.90
N ALA A 39 11.56 -0.42 7.10
CA ALA A 39 12.02 -0.61 5.72
C ALA A 39 11.63 0.56 4.78
N LEU A 40 10.46 1.17 4.98
CA LEU A 40 9.99 2.30 4.17
C LEU A 40 10.76 3.60 4.52
N GLN A 41 11.11 3.77 5.79
CA GLN A 41 12.01 4.83 6.25
C GLN A 41 13.41 4.67 5.66
N ASN A 42 13.94 3.44 5.68
CA ASN A 42 15.22 3.12 5.08
C ASN A 42 15.20 3.40 3.57
N TYR A 43 14.15 3.00 2.85
CA TYR A 43 13.99 3.28 1.42
C TYR A 43 14.05 4.79 1.11
N SER A 44 13.30 5.61 1.86
CA SER A 44 13.30 7.08 1.67
C SER A 44 14.69 7.69 1.90
N ASN A 45 15.42 7.22 2.90
CA ASN A 45 16.76 7.69 3.21
C ASN A 45 17.79 7.25 2.16
N ILE A 46 17.74 5.98 1.74
CA ILE A 46 18.62 5.42 0.72
C ILE A 46 18.39 6.10 -0.63
N HIS A 47 17.13 6.36 -1.00
CA HIS A 47 16.83 7.10 -2.23
C HIS A 47 17.35 8.55 -2.17
N ARG A 48 17.29 9.20 -1.00
CA ARG A 48 17.88 10.54 -0.81
C ARG A 48 19.40 10.51 -0.95
N GLU A 49 20.06 9.48 -0.45
CA GLU A 49 21.50 9.28 -0.63
C GLU A 49 21.89 8.99 -2.08
N PHE A 50 21.11 8.16 -2.78
CA PHE A 50 21.27 7.90 -4.21
C PHE A 50 21.23 9.19 -5.02
N LEU A 51 20.23 10.05 -4.78
CA LEU A 51 20.11 11.34 -5.46
C LEU A 51 21.33 12.24 -5.21
N LYS A 52 21.81 12.31 -3.96
CA LYS A 52 23.01 13.08 -3.62
C LYS A 52 24.24 12.53 -4.35
N LEU A 53 24.43 11.21 -4.37
CA LEU A 53 25.54 10.55 -5.07
C LEU A 53 25.50 10.83 -6.57
N CYS A 54 24.34 10.71 -7.19
CA CYS A 54 24.18 10.98 -8.61
C CYS A 54 24.42 12.47 -8.95
N GLN A 55 23.93 13.40 -8.12
CA GLN A 55 24.24 14.83 -8.27
C GLN A 55 25.73 15.11 -8.12
N THR A 56 26.43 14.42 -7.22
CA THR A 56 27.89 14.52 -7.09
C THR A 56 28.60 13.97 -8.32
N VAL A 57 28.16 12.83 -8.87
CA VAL A 57 28.73 12.27 -10.11
C VAL A 57 28.56 13.22 -11.27
N VAL A 58 27.35 13.77 -11.48
CA VAL A 58 27.08 14.75 -12.54
C VAL A 58 27.96 16.00 -12.40
N LYS A 59 28.13 16.53 -11.17
CA LYS A 59 29.03 17.66 -10.90
C LYS A 59 30.49 17.32 -11.20
N HIS A 60 30.96 16.14 -10.79
CA HIS A 60 32.34 15.71 -11.03
C HIS A 60 32.60 15.43 -12.51
N THR A 61 31.61 14.93 -13.26
CA THR A 61 31.71 14.75 -14.72
C THR A 61 31.67 16.05 -15.51
N LEU A 62 31.03 17.10 -14.98
CA LEU A 62 30.98 18.43 -15.61
C LEU A 62 32.26 19.24 -15.39
N HIS A 63 33.01 18.95 -14.32
CA HIS A 63 34.28 19.60 -13.98
C HIS A 63 35.50 18.74 -14.31
N ILE A 64 35.39 17.77 -15.23
CA ILE A 64 36.55 16.99 -15.69
C ILE A 64 37.52 17.93 -16.40
N ASP A 65 38.51 18.40 -15.67
CA ASP A 65 39.75 18.89 -16.24
C ASP A 65 40.53 17.65 -16.71
N ARG A 66 40.86 17.56 -18.00
CA ARG A 66 41.38 16.36 -18.70
C ARG A 66 42.73 15.83 -18.14
N SER A 67 43.28 16.47 -17.12
CA SER A 67 44.68 16.33 -16.70
C SER A 67 44.93 15.46 -15.45
N SER A 68 43.91 14.90 -14.78
CA SER A 68 44.12 14.08 -13.57
C SER A 68 43.46 12.69 -13.62
N PRO A 69 44.24 11.59 -13.74
CA PRO A 69 43.73 10.22 -13.80
C PRO A 69 43.05 9.75 -12.49
N MET A 70 43.27 10.47 -11.39
CA MET A 70 42.72 10.15 -10.06
C MET A 70 41.23 10.48 -9.94
N GLN A 71 40.69 11.36 -10.81
CA GLN A 71 39.28 11.74 -10.80
C GLN A 71 38.38 10.67 -11.44
N TYR A 72 38.90 9.90 -12.41
CA TYR A 72 38.16 8.85 -13.11
C TYR A 72 37.84 7.65 -12.18
N ASP A 73 38.81 7.24 -11.36
CA ASP A 73 38.62 6.15 -10.40
C ASP A 73 37.57 6.49 -9.33
N VAL A 74 37.57 7.74 -8.86
CA VAL A 74 36.55 8.26 -7.92
C VAL A 74 35.15 8.25 -8.54
N ILE A 75 35.03 8.57 -9.83
CA ILE A 75 33.75 8.52 -10.56
C ILE A 75 33.28 7.06 -10.72
N LEU A 76 34.20 6.14 -11.04
CA LEU A 76 33.91 4.74 -11.29
C LEU A 76 33.49 4.00 -9.99
N VAL A 77 34.14 4.30 -8.86
CA VAL A 77 33.73 3.82 -7.53
C VAL A 77 32.34 4.34 -7.15
N LYS A 78 32.05 5.62 -7.43
CA LYS A 78 30.72 6.21 -7.18
C LYS A 78 29.64 5.59 -8.08
N MET A 79 29.94 5.33 -9.36
CA MET A 79 29.02 4.64 -10.27
C MET A 79 28.74 3.20 -9.86
N LYS A 80 29.77 2.44 -9.45
CA LYS A 80 29.58 1.09 -8.90
C LYS A 80 28.70 1.10 -7.65
N ARG A 81 28.91 2.07 -6.75
CA ARG A 81 28.11 2.24 -5.53
C ARG A 81 26.65 2.60 -5.83
N ILE A 82 26.41 3.43 -6.85
CA ILE A 82 25.07 3.75 -7.37
C ILE A 82 24.38 2.49 -7.91
N SER A 83 25.08 1.65 -8.67
CA SER A 83 24.54 0.39 -9.19
C SER A 83 24.15 -0.59 -8.06
N THR A 84 25.01 -0.75 -7.05
CA THR A 84 24.73 -1.62 -5.90
C THR A 84 23.56 -1.13 -5.06
N ILE A 85 23.44 0.20 -4.87
CA ILE A 85 22.33 0.80 -4.13
C ILE A 85 21.01 0.60 -4.89
N LYS A 86 21.00 0.82 -6.21
CA LYS A 86 19.81 0.61 -7.05
C LYS A 86 19.26 -0.81 -6.90
N THR A 87 20.11 -1.84 -6.96
CA THR A 87 19.68 -3.24 -6.84
C THR A 87 19.14 -3.57 -5.44
N LYS A 88 19.86 -3.20 -4.38
CA LYS A 88 19.45 -3.47 -2.99
C LYS A 88 18.11 -2.83 -2.62
N VAL A 89 17.84 -1.65 -3.16
CA VAL A 89 16.60 -0.91 -2.92
C VAL A 89 15.36 -1.66 -3.42
N PHE A 90 15.46 -2.33 -4.57
CA PHE A 90 14.35 -3.15 -5.09
C PHE A 90 14.20 -4.46 -4.32
N ASP A 91 15.31 -5.08 -3.91
CA ASP A 91 15.28 -6.30 -3.10
C ASP A 91 14.62 -6.06 -1.73
N ASP A 92 14.95 -4.93 -1.07
CA ASP A 92 14.36 -4.53 0.21
C ASP A 92 12.86 -4.20 0.09
N LEU A 93 12.43 -3.63 -1.05
CA LEU A 93 11.00 -3.40 -1.33
C LEU A 93 10.24 -4.70 -1.60
N ILE A 94 10.86 -5.64 -2.31
CA ILE A 94 10.27 -6.96 -2.57
C ILE A 94 10.15 -7.73 -1.25
N GLN A 95 11.17 -7.71 -0.40
CA GLN A 95 11.09 -8.29 0.94
C GLN A 95 10.02 -7.64 1.81
N LEU A 96 9.83 -6.32 1.70
CA LEU A 96 8.79 -5.61 2.41
C LEU A 96 7.39 -6.06 1.95
N ASN A 97 7.17 -6.21 0.64
CA ASN A 97 5.91 -6.72 0.10
C ASN A 97 5.61 -8.14 0.61
N LEU A 98 6.62 -9.02 0.61
CA LEU A 98 6.50 -10.37 1.14
C LEU A 98 6.23 -10.39 2.65
N THR A 99 6.81 -9.45 3.42
CA THR A 99 6.59 -9.33 4.86
C THR A 99 5.19 -8.81 5.17
N ILE A 100 4.69 -7.82 4.42
CA ILE A 100 3.33 -7.30 4.56
C ILE A 100 2.29 -8.38 4.21
N ASP A 101 2.52 -9.18 3.16
CA ASP A 101 1.65 -10.31 2.81
C ASP A 101 1.65 -11.38 3.90
N ASN A 102 2.80 -11.66 4.51
CA ASN A 102 2.92 -12.64 5.59
C ASN A 102 2.30 -12.14 6.90
N GLU A 103 2.50 -10.88 7.31
CA GLU A 103 1.81 -10.29 8.46
C GLU A 103 0.29 -10.22 8.25
N SER A 104 -0.15 -9.89 7.04
CA SER A 104 -1.59 -9.90 6.68
C SER A 104 -2.16 -11.31 6.78
N ARG A 105 -1.42 -12.33 6.34
CA ARG A 105 -1.79 -13.75 6.42
C ARG A 105 -1.80 -14.29 7.86
N GLU A 106 -0.81 -13.94 8.68
CA GLU A 106 -0.77 -14.34 10.09
C GLU A 106 -1.89 -13.68 10.90
N ARG A 107 -2.26 -12.43 10.59
CA ARG A 107 -3.41 -11.74 11.20
C ARG A 107 -4.76 -12.34 10.81
N ILE A 108 -4.91 -12.83 9.57
CA ILE A 108 -6.11 -13.55 9.12
C ILE A 108 -6.22 -14.92 9.80
N ASN A 109 -5.11 -15.66 9.89
CA ASN A 109 -5.08 -17.00 10.51
C ASN A 109 -5.23 -16.94 12.05
N SER A 110 -4.69 -15.92 12.71
CA SER A 110 -4.89 -15.70 14.16
C SER A 110 -6.29 -15.16 14.50
N SER A 111 -6.97 -14.51 13.55
CA SER A 111 -8.37 -14.05 13.72
C SER A 111 -9.39 -15.16 13.46
N THR A 112 -9.05 -16.22 12.72
CA THR A 112 -9.94 -17.40 12.53
C THR A 112 -9.92 -18.37 13.70
N ALA A 113 -8.92 -18.28 14.59
CA ALA A 113 -8.88 -19.06 15.84
C ALA A 113 -9.65 -18.41 17.01
N ASN A 114 -10.08 -17.15 16.88
CA ASN A 114 -10.82 -16.44 17.92
C ASN A 114 -12.30 -16.32 17.56
N THR A 115 -12.95 -17.47 17.37
CA THR A 115 -14.39 -17.58 17.59
C THR A 115 -14.69 -17.43 19.08
N CYS A 116 -15.52 -16.44 19.39
CA CYS A 116 -16.54 -16.53 20.44
C CYS A 116 -16.11 -17.24 21.74
N THR A 117 -15.46 -16.52 22.65
CA THR A 117 -15.64 -16.78 24.08
C THR A 117 -15.54 -15.44 24.79
N GLN A 118 -16.68 -14.94 25.28
CA GLN A 118 -16.65 -13.84 26.23
C GLN A 118 -16.03 -14.38 27.52
N HIS A 119 -14.82 -13.94 27.84
CA HIS A 119 -14.34 -13.95 29.21
C HIS A 119 -13.65 -12.61 29.47
N GLU A 120 -14.20 -11.88 30.42
CA GLU A 120 -13.55 -10.73 31.05
C GLU A 120 -12.19 -11.16 31.59
N ALA A 121 -11.13 -10.60 31.04
CA ALA A 121 -9.85 -10.49 31.74
C ALA A 121 -9.12 -9.26 31.24
N THR A 122 -8.85 -8.39 32.20
CA THR A 122 -8.03 -7.19 32.11
C THR A 122 -6.66 -7.51 31.54
N ASP A 123 -6.31 -6.94 30.38
CA ASP A 123 -4.90 -6.73 30.09
C ASP A 123 -4.65 -5.45 29.27
N LYS A 124 -3.88 -4.55 29.88
CA LYS A 124 -3.52 -3.24 29.34
C LYS A 124 -2.28 -3.42 28.47
N THR A 125 -2.45 -4.02 27.30
CA THR A 125 -1.43 -3.94 26.24
C THR A 125 -1.82 -2.84 25.27
N THR A 126 -0.90 -1.89 25.14
CA THR A 126 -0.91 -0.70 24.30
C THR A 126 -1.48 -1.00 22.91
N LYS A 127 -2.78 -0.72 22.74
CA LYS A 127 -3.45 -0.83 21.44
C LYS A 127 -2.92 0.29 20.57
N VAL A 128 -1.95 -0.03 19.72
CA VAL A 128 -1.76 0.70 18.47
C VAL A 128 -3.11 0.63 17.77
N THR A 129 -3.83 1.74 17.78
CA THR A 129 -5.11 1.93 17.11
C THR A 129 -4.84 1.87 15.62
N GLU A 130 -4.69 0.65 15.10
CA GLU A 130 -4.90 0.42 13.68
C GLU A 130 -6.35 0.80 13.44
N GLU A 131 -6.53 1.92 12.73
CA GLU A 131 -7.81 2.34 12.21
C GLU A 131 -8.29 1.22 11.27
N ARG A 132 -8.97 0.23 11.85
CA ARG A 132 -9.63 -0.82 11.08
C ARG A 132 -10.50 -0.10 10.06
N ASN A 133 -10.39 -0.53 8.80
CA ASN A 133 -11.19 0.05 7.73
C ASN A 133 -12.67 0.00 8.15
N LYS A 134 -13.24 1.17 8.45
CA LYS A 134 -14.61 1.29 8.98
C LYS A 134 -15.61 0.60 8.06
N TYR A 135 -15.41 0.74 6.74
CA TYR A 135 -16.22 0.08 5.73
C TYR A 135 -16.17 -1.45 5.82
N ALA A 136 -14.97 -2.02 6.01
CA ALA A 136 -14.81 -3.46 6.16
C ALA A 136 -15.47 -3.97 7.45
N VAL A 137 -15.35 -3.22 8.55
CA VAL A 137 -16.01 -3.54 9.82
C VAL A 137 -17.53 -3.51 9.68
N GLU A 138 -18.08 -2.50 8.99
CA GLU A 138 -19.52 -2.37 8.72
C GLU A 138 -20.05 -3.51 7.85
N ILE A 139 -19.33 -3.91 6.80
CA ILE A 139 -19.70 -5.08 5.98
C ILE A 139 -19.74 -6.34 6.84
N CYS A 140 -18.68 -6.61 7.60
CA CYS A 140 -18.61 -7.80 8.46
C CYS A 140 -19.73 -7.81 9.51
N LYS A 141 -20.08 -6.65 10.07
CA LYS A 141 -21.21 -6.51 10.98
C LYS A 141 -22.52 -6.87 10.26
N ARG A 142 -22.78 -6.29 9.09
CA ARG A 142 -24.01 -6.54 8.33
C ARG A 142 -24.15 -8.00 7.90
N ILE A 143 -23.07 -8.66 7.51
CA ILE A 143 -23.07 -10.10 7.20
C ILE A 143 -23.46 -10.91 8.44
N ARG A 144 -22.89 -10.58 9.60
CA ARG A 144 -23.23 -11.24 10.86
C ARG A 144 -24.70 -11.04 11.22
N ASP A 145 -25.21 -9.82 11.10
CA ASP A 145 -26.61 -9.49 11.43
C ASP A 145 -27.58 -10.27 10.51
N LYS A 146 -27.27 -10.36 9.20
CA LYS A 146 -28.00 -11.22 8.25
C LYS A 146 -28.00 -12.69 8.63
N LEU A 147 -26.85 -13.25 9.01
CA LEU A 147 -26.73 -14.66 9.40
C LEU A 147 -27.38 -14.98 10.75
N ALA A 148 -27.39 -14.01 11.68
CA ALA A 148 -28.01 -14.16 12.99
C ALA A 148 -29.55 -14.02 12.93
N GLY A 149 -30.08 -13.44 11.86
CA GLY A 149 -31.51 -13.12 11.73
C GLY A 149 -31.92 -11.78 12.32
N SER A 150 -30.96 -10.87 12.50
CA SER A 150 -31.14 -9.54 13.09
C SER A 150 -31.13 -8.43 12.03
N ASP A 151 -31.38 -8.79 10.76
CA ASP A 151 -31.58 -7.89 9.62
C ASP A 151 -33.03 -8.08 9.13
N PRO A 152 -33.87 -7.03 9.08
CA PRO A 152 -33.55 -5.60 9.14
C PRO A 152 -33.51 -4.96 10.54
N ASP A 153 -34.07 -5.59 11.56
CA ASP A 153 -34.15 -5.02 12.92
C ASP A 153 -33.18 -5.72 13.88
N PRO A 154 -32.17 -5.02 14.44
CA PRO A 154 -31.20 -5.60 15.34
C PRO A 154 -31.78 -6.07 16.69
N LEU A 155 -32.97 -5.60 17.08
CA LEU A 155 -33.62 -6.04 18.32
C LEU A 155 -34.40 -7.35 18.14
N THR A 156 -34.76 -7.69 16.91
CA THR A 156 -35.62 -8.82 16.58
C THR A 156 -34.79 -9.91 15.92
N GLN A 157 -34.82 -11.12 16.47
CA GLN A 157 -34.18 -12.28 15.85
C GLN A 157 -35.22 -13.10 15.09
N SER A 158 -35.30 -12.92 13.78
CA SER A 158 -36.24 -13.63 12.91
C SER A 158 -35.82 -15.08 12.68
N SER A 159 -36.80 -15.98 12.61
CA SER A 159 -36.57 -17.37 12.21
C SER A 159 -36.16 -17.47 10.74
N ILE A 160 -35.53 -18.59 10.34
CA ILE A 160 -35.14 -18.81 8.93
C ILE A 160 -36.36 -18.68 7.99
N SER A 161 -37.52 -19.22 8.39
CA SER A 161 -38.73 -19.14 7.57
C SER A 161 -39.22 -17.70 7.41
N GLU A 162 -39.09 -16.88 8.44
CA GLU A 162 -39.48 -15.48 8.43
C GLU A 162 -38.50 -14.64 7.61
N GLN A 163 -37.20 -14.88 7.74
CA GLN A 163 -36.15 -14.23 6.93
C GLN A 163 -36.38 -14.50 5.44
N VAL A 164 -36.63 -15.76 5.06
CA VAL A 164 -36.92 -16.14 3.67
C VAL A 164 -38.20 -15.46 3.19
N ARG A 165 -39.27 -15.50 3.99
CA ARG A 165 -40.53 -14.84 3.63
C ARG A 165 -40.38 -13.33 3.46
N TYR A 166 -39.65 -12.67 4.36
CA TYR A 166 -39.32 -11.25 4.28
C TYR A 166 -38.54 -10.95 3.00
N THR A 167 -37.50 -11.72 2.71
CA THR A 167 -36.65 -11.56 1.53
C THR A 167 -37.45 -11.69 0.22
N ILE A 168 -38.31 -12.71 0.13
CA ILE A 168 -39.18 -12.89 -1.04
C ILE A 168 -40.11 -11.69 -1.16
N ARG A 169 -40.79 -11.29 -0.08
CA ARG A 169 -41.73 -10.16 -0.08
C ARG A 169 -41.06 -8.89 -0.60
N GLU A 170 -39.92 -8.51 -0.04
CA GLU A 170 -39.18 -7.31 -0.46
C GLU A 170 -38.69 -7.38 -1.91
N ALA A 171 -38.27 -8.57 -2.38
CA ALA A 171 -37.84 -8.76 -3.77
C ALA A 171 -39.00 -8.74 -4.78
N THR A 172 -40.22 -9.05 -4.35
CA THR A 172 -41.43 -9.05 -5.19
C THR A 172 -42.28 -7.79 -5.07
N GLU A 173 -41.93 -6.88 -4.15
CA GLU A 173 -42.71 -5.67 -3.89
C GLU A 173 -42.62 -4.71 -5.09
N ILE A 174 -43.78 -4.25 -5.57
CA ILE A 174 -43.85 -3.43 -6.79
C ILE A 174 -43.14 -2.09 -6.58
N GLU A 175 -43.24 -1.52 -5.38
CA GLU A 175 -42.56 -0.27 -5.02
C GLU A 175 -41.04 -0.41 -5.13
N ASN A 176 -40.48 -1.51 -4.63
CA ASN A 176 -39.04 -1.78 -4.73
C ASN A 176 -38.63 -1.99 -6.20
N LEU A 177 -39.40 -2.78 -6.96
CA LEU A 177 -39.14 -3.06 -8.37
C LEU A 177 -39.22 -1.81 -9.27
N ALA A 178 -40.09 -0.86 -8.95
CA ALA A 178 -40.26 0.38 -9.70
C ALA A 178 -39.13 1.40 -9.46
N THR A 179 -38.39 1.29 -8.36
CA THR A 179 -37.22 2.16 -8.06
C THR A 179 -35.91 1.69 -8.68
N LEU A 180 -35.89 0.48 -9.25
CA LEU A 180 -34.70 -0.05 -9.90
C LEU A 180 -34.37 0.77 -11.14
N TYR A 181 -33.07 0.89 -11.42
CA TYR A 181 -32.60 1.55 -12.64
C TYR A 181 -33.14 0.82 -13.88
N GLU A 182 -33.56 1.57 -14.90
CA GLU A 182 -34.26 1.07 -16.10
C GLU A 182 -33.55 -0.12 -16.78
N GLY A 183 -32.21 -0.13 -16.76
CA GLY A 183 -31.40 -1.23 -17.32
C GLY A 183 -31.50 -2.57 -16.59
N TRP A 184 -32.14 -2.63 -15.41
CA TRP A 184 -32.43 -3.88 -14.70
C TRP A 184 -33.72 -4.56 -15.16
N THR A 185 -34.53 -3.90 -16.00
CA THR A 185 -35.73 -4.46 -16.66
C THR A 185 -36.64 -5.27 -15.73
N SER A 186 -37.09 -4.67 -14.61
CA SER A 186 -37.89 -5.32 -13.58
C SER A 186 -39.29 -5.78 -14.02
N TRP A 187 -39.71 -5.42 -15.23
CA TRP A 187 -41.01 -5.74 -15.83
C TRP A 187 -41.00 -6.97 -16.76
N VAL A 188 -39.82 -7.56 -17.03
CA VAL A 188 -39.66 -8.74 -17.91
C VAL A 188 -39.75 -10.01 -17.09
#